data_AF-A0A3E0MV21-F1
#
_entry.id   AF-A0A3E0MV21-F1
#
_cell.length_a   1.000
_cell.length_b   1.000
_cell.length_c   1.000
_cell.angle_alpha   90.00
_cell.angle_beta   90.00
_cell.angle_gamma   90.00
#
_symmetry.space_group_name_H-M   'P 1'
#
loop_
_entity.id
_entity.type
_entity.pdbx_description
1 polymer ?
#
loop_
_entity_poly.entity_id
_entity_poly.type
_entity_poly.pdbx_seq_one_letter_code
_entity_poly.pdbx_strand_id
1 'polypeptide(L)' 'MKHVFLLLVFLGVGEDKRQVSSDMYFYDLNECKWYAQKLHEQGRNLTSYCLPKLVDDDKVRVY' A
#
# COMPACT_ATOMS: atom_id res chain seq x y z
N MET A 1 -4.92 15.80 -10.31
CA MET A 1 -5.49 15.41 -9.00
C MET A 1 -6.47 14.26 -9.18
N LYS A 2 -6.23 13.12 -8.55
CA LYS A 2 -7.08 11.92 -8.67
C LYS A 2 -7.22 11.19 -7.33
N HIS A 3 -8.38 10.57 -7.11
CA HIS A 3 -8.57 9.62 -6.02
C HIS A 3 -7.96 8.28 -6.41
N VAL A 4 -7.06 7.78 -5.57
CA VAL A 4 -6.31 6.54 -5.76
C VAL A 4 -6.24 5.78 -4.42
N PHE A 5 -5.74 4.55 -4.46
CA PHE A 5 -5.50 3.72 -3.30
C PHE A 5 -4.01 3.54 -3.08
N LEU A 6 -3.50 4.08 -1.97
CA LEU A 6 -2.11 3.91 -1.55
C LEU A 6 -1.94 2.59 -0.82
N LEU A 7 -1.05 1.73 -1.30
CA LEU A 7 -0.64 0.53 -0.60
C LEU A 7 0.40 0.88 0.46
N LEU A 8 0.02 0.75 1.73
CA LEU A 8 0.94 0.87 2.85
C LEU A 8 1.46 -0.51 3.23
N VAL A 9 2.76 -0.61 3.53
CA VAL A 9 3.39 -1.87 3.98
C VAL A 9 4.16 -1.62 5.27
N PHE A 10 3.89 -2.45 6.26
CA PHE A 10 4.56 -2.45 7.56
C PHE A 10 5.18 -3.83 7.83
N LEU A 11 6.39 -3.84 8.38
CA LEU A 11 7.09 -5.04 8.84
C LEU A 11 7.35 -4.96 10.34
N GLY A 12 7.31 -6.11 11.01
CA GLY A 12 7.59 -6.23 12.45
C GLY A 12 6.33 -6.48 13.28
N VAL A 13 6.50 -6.54 14.59
CA VAL A 13 5.45 -6.88 15.58
C VAL A 13 5.60 -5.95 16.78
N GLY A 14 4.48 -5.53 17.38
CA GLY A 14 4.50 -4.65 18.56
C GLY A 14 5.21 -3.33 18.27
N GLU A 15 6.13 -2.96 19.16
CA GLU A 15 6.93 -1.73 19.08
C GLU A 15 7.91 -1.70 17.89
N ASP A 16 8.32 -2.87 17.37
CA ASP A 16 9.22 -2.96 16.21
C ASP A 16 8.48 -2.79 14.86
N LYS A 17 7.16 -2.59 14.89
CA LYS A 17 6.36 -2.43 13.68
C LYS A 17 6.67 -1.09 13.03
N ARG A 18 7.31 -1.13 11.86
CA ARG A 18 7.70 0.05 11.08
C ARG A 18 7.11 0.05 9.69
N GLN A 19 6.76 1.23 9.20
CA GLN A 19 6.36 1.44 7.81
C GLN A 19 7.59 1.30 6.92
N VAL A 20 7.50 0.45 5.90
CA VAL A 20 8.59 0.20 4.95
C VAL A 20 8.26 0.62 3.52
N SER A 21 6.98 0.80 3.17
CA SER A 21 6.56 1.36 1.88
C SER A 21 5.26 2.16 2.00
N SER A 22 5.18 3.23 1.22
CA SER A 22 4.02 4.14 1.11
C SER A 22 4.06 4.98 -0.16
N ASP A 23 4.51 4.39 -1.26
CA ASP A 23 4.79 5.03 -2.54
C ASP A 23 4.14 4.30 -3.74
N MET A 24 3.39 3.23 -3.46
CA MET A 24 2.63 2.49 -4.48
C MET A 24 1.18 2.95 -4.48
N TYR A 25 0.76 3.60 -5.56
CA TYR A 25 -0.61 4.09 -5.75
C TYR A 25 -1.30 3.33 -6.86
N PHE A 26 -2.57 2.95 -6.66
CA PHE A 26 -3.36 2.21 -7.64
C PHE A 26 -4.67 2.93 -7.93
N TYR A 27 -5.11 2.93 -9.18
CA TYR A 27 -6.44 3.46 -9.52
C TYR A 27 -7.58 2.56 -9.04
N ASP A 28 -7.40 1.25 -9.12
CA ASP A 28 -8.42 0.26 -8.77
C ASP A 28 -8.17 -0.34 -7.38
N LEU A 29 -9.24 -0.42 -6.57
CA LEU A 29 -9.15 -0.99 -5.23
C LEU A 29 -8.85 -2.49 -5.24
N ASN A 30 -9.38 -3.24 -6.21
CA ASN A 30 -9.17 -4.68 -6.30
C ASN A 30 -7.73 -4.99 -6.68
N GLU A 31 -7.11 -4.20 -7.57
CA GLU A 31 -5.69 -4.32 -7.85
C GLU A 31 -4.84 -4.05 -6.61
N CYS A 32 -5.06 -2.93 -5.92
CA CYS A 32 -4.36 -2.64 -4.67
C CYS A 32 -4.52 -3.77 -3.64
N LYS A 33 -5.75 -4.28 -3.48
CA LYS A 33 -6.04 -5.39 -2.55
C LYS A 33 -5.34 -6.68 -2.96
N TRP A 34 -5.26 -6.97 -4.26
CA TRP A 34 -4.56 -8.13 -4.78
C TRP A 34 -3.08 -8.08 -4.38
N TYR A 35 -2.40 -6.94 -4.58
CA TYR A 35 -1.02 -6.76 -4.13
C TYR A 35 -0.89 -6.88 -2.61
N ALA A 36 -1.79 -6.24 -1.84
CA ALA A 36 -1.77 -6.33 -0.38
C ALA A 36 -1.85 -7.79 0.11
N GLN A 37 -2.74 -8.59 -0.49
CA GLN A 37 -2.90 -10.02 -0.19
C GLN A 37 -1.66 -10.82 -0.60
N LYS A 38 -1.11 -10.59 -1.79
CA LYS A 38 0.11 -11.27 -2.23
C LYS A 38 1.32 -10.97 -1.36
N LEU A 39 1.44 -9.76 -0.85
CA LEU A 39 2.49 -9.42 0.13
C LEU A 39 2.26 -10.17 1.45
N HIS A 40 1.02 -10.26 1.92
CA HIS A 40 0.71 -10.99 3.15
C HIS A 40 1.03 -12.49 3.05
N GLU A 41 0.86 -13.09 1.88
CA GLU A 41 1.25 -14.49 1.60
C GLU A 41 2.76 -14.75 1.75
N GLN A 42 3.62 -13.73 1.65
CA GLN A 42 5.08 -13.89 1.62
C GLN A 42 5.75 -13.99 3.00
N GLY A 43 5.09 -13.64 4.11
CA GLY A 43 5.77 -13.61 5.41
C GLY A 43 4.85 -13.45 6.63
N ARG A 44 5.34 -13.90 7.80
CA ARG A 44 4.52 -14.02 9.03
C ARG A 44 4.37 -12.73 9.86
N ASN A 45 5.04 -11.63 9.50
CA ASN A 45 5.00 -10.36 10.26
C ASN A 45 4.85 -9.14 9.33
N LEU A 46 3.91 -9.24 8.38
CA LEU A 46 3.64 -8.21 7.39
C LEU A 46 2.19 -7.72 7.53
N THR A 47 2.02 -6.40 7.68
CA THR A 47 0.71 -5.75 7.56
C THR A 47 0.72 -4.88 6.31
N SER A 48 -0.23 -5.12 5.41
CA SER A 48 -0.43 -4.32 4.20
C SER A 48 -1.90 -3.96 4.05
N TYR A 49 -2.20 -2.74 3.63
CA TYR A 49 -3.57 -2.31 3.35
C TYR A 49 -3.60 -1.10 2.42
N CYS A 50 -4.76 -0.93 1.78
CA CYS A 50 -5.01 0.12 0.80
C CYS A 50 -5.72 1.31 1.46
N LEU A 51 -5.11 2.48 1.42
CA LEU A 51 -5.63 3.71 1.99
C LEU A 51 -6.05 4.68 0.87
N PRO A 52 -7.32 5.14 0.81
CA PRO A 52 -7.72 6.16 -0.15
C PRO A 52 -6.91 7.45 0.03
N LYS A 53 -6.40 7.99 -1.08
CA LYS A 53 -5.63 9.24 -1.12
C LYS A 53 -6.05 10.07 -2.33
N LEU A 54 -6.02 11.39 -2.15
CA LEU A 54 -6.12 12.35 -3.24
C LEU A 54 -4.68 12.76 -3.60
N VAL A 55 -4.23 12.46 -4.81
CA VAL A 55 -2.84 12.69 -5.25
C VAL A 55 -2.79 13.55 -6.50
N ASP A 56 -1.66 14.22 -6.68
CA ASP A 56 -1.29 14.87 -7.92
C ASP A 56 -0.58 13.85 -8.81
N ASP A 57 -1.26 13.36 -9.85
CA ASP A 57 -0.81 12.29 -10.73
C ASP A 57 0.34 12.69 -11.67
N ASP A 58 0.65 13.99 -11.75
CA ASP A 58 1.88 14.48 -12.40
C ASP A 58 3.12 14.35 -11.47
N LYS A 59 2.90 14.14 -10.17
CA LYS A 59 3.96 14.07 -9.15
C LYS A 59 4.21 12.67 -8.60
N VAL A 60 3.27 11.75 -8.79
CA VAL A 60 3.37 10.37 -8.28
C VAL A 60 3.06 9.38 -9.39
N ARG A 61 3.76 8.25 -9.37
CA ARG A 61 3.42 7.14 -10.26
C ARG A 61 2.20 6.41 -9.71
N VAL A 62 1.16 6.33 -10.55
CA VAL A 62 -0.02 5.51 -10.29
C VAL A 62 0.01 4.33 -11.25
N TYR A 63 -0.21 3.13 -10.70
CA TYR A 63 -0.32 1.87 -11.43
C TYR A 63 -1.77 1.62 -11.84
#